data_AF-A0A0K2UVC5-F1
#
_entry.id   AF-A0A0K2UVC5-F1
#
_cell.length_a   1.000
_cell.length_b   1.000
_cell.length_c   1.000
_cell.angle_alpha   90.00
_cell.angle_beta   90.00
_cell.angle_gamma   90.00
#
_symmetry.space_group_name_H-M   'P 1'
#
loop_
_entity.id
_entity.type
_entity.pdbx_description
1 polymer ?
#
loop_
_entity_poly.entity_id
_entity_poly.type
_entity_poly.pdbx_seq_one_letter_code
_entity_poly.pdbx_strand_id
1 'polypeptide(L)'
;FVVTIGYRGSLISVLSVPHQSPPINSVKEVAESPLPIASFGPFHYETFMTSQDEDIQKIVDKFIVHYDYEESFANLSDRNVIMCESKGFLDYSIRERFTDNYGFTTVHLVEECLNSYSVAFVTAKNSIYTDRIGDKIIQLNAGGLIEKWIEDELNLIARLSKTETTAAHNKLKINNLEGPFYLWLLGIGISILTFVYEMMGKSS
;
A
#
# COMPACT_ATOMS: atom_id res chain seq x y z
N PHE A 1 29.53 -30.76 -0.67
CA PHE A 1 30.05 -29.56 0.02
C PHE A 1 29.55 -28.27 -0.64
N VAL A 2 29.93 -27.98 -1.89
CA VAL A 2 29.53 -26.74 -2.61
C VAL A 2 28.02 -26.58 -2.73
N VAL A 3 27.29 -27.64 -3.10
CA VAL A 3 25.82 -27.63 -3.24
C VAL A 3 25.12 -27.27 -1.93
N THR A 4 25.61 -27.80 -0.80
CA THR A 4 25.02 -27.57 0.52
C THR A 4 25.21 -26.12 0.98
N ILE A 5 26.35 -25.52 0.68
CA ILE A 5 26.63 -24.11 1.00
C ILE A 5 25.76 -23.20 0.13
N GLY A 6 25.67 -23.48 -1.18
CA GLY A 6 24.79 -22.73 -2.08
C GLY A 6 23.33 -22.80 -1.66
N TYR A 7 22.84 -24.00 -1.31
CA TYR A 7 21.47 -24.18 -0.81
C TYR A 7 21.21 -23.39 0.48
N ARG A 8 22.13 -23.44 1.45
CA ARG A 8 21.99 -22.66 2.71
C ARG A 8 21.97 -21.16 2.44
N GLY A 9 22.83 -20.66 1.57
CA GLY A 9 22.88 -19.25 1.19
C GLY A 9 21.57 -18.79 0.53
N SER A 10 21.09 -19.53 -0.46
CA SER A 10 19.83 -19.23 -1.14
C SER A 10 18.63 -19.32 -0.21
N LEU A 11 18.58 -20.33 0.65
CA LEU A 11 17.49 -20.50 1.62
C LEU A 11 17.46 -19.35 2.64
N ILE A 12 18.61 -18.93 3.17
CA ILE A 12 18.70 -17.78 4.07
C ILE A 12 18.23 -16.51 3.36
N SER A 13 18.68 -16.29 2.11
CA SER A 13 18.25 -15.15 1.30
C SER A 13 16.73 -15.10 1.16
N VAL A 14 16.12 -16.22 0.72
CA VAL A 14 14.65 -16.34 0.55
C VAL A 14 13.89 -16.18 1.87
N LEU A 15 14.40 -16.71 2.98
CA LEU A 15 13.75 -16.57 4.29
C LEU A 15 13.93 -15.17 4.90
N SER A 16 15.01 -14.48 4.54
CA SER A 16 15.34 -13.15 5.07
C SER A 16 14.65 -12.01 4.31
N VAL A 17 14.35 -12.21 3.03
CA VAL A 17 13.65 -11.24 2.19
C VAL A 17 12.26 -11.76 1.92
N PRO A 18 11.21 -11.26 2.62
CA PRO A 18 9.85 -11.68 2.35
C PRO A 18 9.51 -11.35 0.88
N HIS A 19 8.95 -12.33 0.17
CA HIS A 19 8.39 -12.08 -1.15
C HIS A 19 7.12 -11.24 -0.99
N GLN A 20 7.28 -9.93 -0.93
CA GLN A 20 6.17 -8.99 -1.00
C GLN A 20 5.84 -8.82 -2.47
N SER A 21 4.56 -9.00 -2.83
CA SER A 21 4.08 -8.61 -4.16
C SER A 21 4.49 -7.17 -4.41
N PRO A 22 4.96 -6.84 -5.63
CA PRO A 22 5.31 -5.48 -5.95
C PRO A 22 4.11 -4.56 -5.68
N PRO A 23 4.33 -3.37 -5.09
CA PRO A 23 3.25 -2.44 -4.86
C PRO A 23 2.65 -1.99 -6.20
N ILE A 24 1.33 -1.75 -6.20
CA ILE A 24 0.60 -1.19 -7.34
C ILE A 24 1.09 0.25 -7.54
N ASN A 25 1.58 0.58 -8.74
CA ASN A 25 2.22 1.86 -9.04
C ASN A 25 1.65 2.60 -10.26
N SER A 26 0.85 1.92 -11.10
CA SER A 26 0.24 2.53 -12.27
C SER A 26 -1.28 2.48 -12.23
N VAL A 27 -1.92 3.40 -12.95
CA VAL A 27 -3.38 3.42 -13.14
C VAL A 27 -3.87 2.11 -13.75
N LYS A 28 -3.12 1.55 -14.70
CA LYS A 28 -3.41 0.26 -15.31
C LYS A 28 -3.43 -0.89 -14.30
N GLU A 29 -2.44 -0.95 -13.40
CA GLU A 29 -2.40 -1.97 -12.35
C GLU A 29 -3.55 -1.81 -11.34
N VAL A 30 -3.94 -0.57 -11.02
CA VAL A 30 -5.14 -0.29 -10.23
C VAL A 30 -6.39 -0.80 -10.95
N ALA A 31 -6.50 -0.56 -12.26
CA ALA A 31 -7.63 -1.03 -13.07
C ALA A 31 -7.70 -2.56 -13.19
N GLU A 32 -6.56 -3.26 -13.20
CA GLU A 32 -6.47 -4.73 -13.22
C GLU A 32 -6.68 -5.35 -11.83
N SER A 33 -6.48 -4.60 -10.75
CA SER A 33 -6.66 -5.05 -9.38
C SER A 33 -8.10 -5.54 -9.12
N PRO A 34 -8.29 -6.65 -8.38
CA PRO A 34 -9.62 -7.10 -7.97
C PRO A 34 -10.20 -6.25 -6.83
N LEU A 35 -9.41 -5.38 -6.21
CA LEU A 35 -9.85 -4.57 -5.09
C LEU A 35 -10.78 -3.43 -5.53
N PRO A 36 -11.86 -3.17 -4.79
CA PRO A 36 -12.69 -1.99 -5.03
C PRO A 36 -11.95 -0.71 -4.66
N ILE A 37 -12.38 0.39 -5.28
CA ILE A 37 -11.76 1.71 -5.12
C ILE A 37 -12.72 2.59 -4.35
N ALA A 38 -12.28 3.07 -3.19
CA ALA A 38 -13.11 3.81 -2.24
C ALA A 38 -12.72 5.29 -2.22
N SER A 39 -13.70 6.20 -2.26
CA SER A 39 -13.49 7.64 -2.12
C SER A 39 -14.62 8.30 -1.33
N PHE A 40 -14.31 9.40 -0.67
CA PHE A 40 -15.26 10.20 0.07
C PHE A 40 -16.13 11.02 -0.87
N GLY A 41 -17.43 10.72 -0.86
CA GLY A 41 -18.40 11.39 -1.72
C GLY A 41 -18.25 11.06 -3.20
N PRO A 42 -19.17 11.59 -4.04
CA PRO A 42 -19.30 11.16 -5.43
C PRO A 42 -18.38 11.91 -6.41
N PHE A 43 -17.65 12.93 -5.96
CA PHE A 43 -16.92 13.85 -6.85
C PHE A 43 -15.94 13.12 -7.79
N HIS A 44 -15.12 12.23 -7.24
CA HIS A 44 -14.15 11.46 -8.02
C HIS A 44 -14.84 10.50 -9.00
N TYR A 45 -15.88 9.80 -8.52
CA TYR A 45 -16.70 8.92 -9.36
C TYR A 45 -17.33 9.66 -10.56
N GLU A 46 -18.00 10.79 -10.30
CA GLU A 46 -18.63 11.62 -11.33
C GLU A 46 -17.61 12.15 -12.33
N THR A 47 -16.44 12.55 -11.85
CA THR A 47 -15.35 13.01 -12.72
C THR A 47 -14.84 11.89 -13.62
N PHE A 48 -14.58 10.71 -13.04
CA PHE A 48 -14.03 9.57 -13.78
C PHE A 48 -15.02 8.97 -14.78
N MET A 49 -16.33 9.02 -14.50
CA MET A 49 -17.37 8.62 -15.46
C MET A 49 -17.27 9.37 -16.80
N THR A 50 -16.81 10.62 -16.78
CA THR A 50 -16.66 11.43 -18.00
C THR A 50 -15.34 11.22 -18.74
N SER A 51 -14.43 10.40 -18.19
CA SER A 51 -13.13 10.12 -18.80
C SER A 51 -13.26 9.31 -20.09
N GLN A 52 -12.38 9.53 -21.06
CA GLN A 52 -12.27 8.69 -22.26
C GLN A 52 -11.24 7.57 -22.12
N ASP A 53 -10.53 7.52 -20.98
CA ASP A 53 -9.50 6.53 -20.72
C ASP A 53 -10.12 5.19 -20.30
N GLU A 54 -9.76 4.12 -21.00
CA GLU A 54 -10.30 2.77 -20.77
C GLU A 54 -9.96 2.22 -19.38
N ASP A 55 -8.78 2.53 -18.84
CA ASP A 55 -8.36 2.04 -17.52
C ASP A 55 -9.09 2.80 -16.41
N ILE A 56 -9.35 4.10 -16.59
CA ILE A 56 -10.20 4.87 -15.69
C ILE A 56 -11.65 4.36 -15.71
N GLN A 57 -12.18 3.97 -16.87
CA GLN A 57 -13.53 3.40 -16.95
C GLN A 57 -13.64 2.05 -16.22
N LYS A 58 -12.62 1.18 -16.31
CA LYS A 58 -12.57 -0.06 -15.51
C LYS A 58 -12.52 0.22 -13.99
N ILE A 59 -11.93 1.34 -13.59
CA ILE A 59 -11.88 1.79 -12.19
C ILE A 59 -13.27 2.23 -11.72
N VAL A 60 -14.01 2.96 -12.56
CA VAL A 60 -15.38 3.41 -12.28
C VAL A 60 -16.31 2.23 -11.98
N ASP A 61 -16.17 1.11 -12.70
CA ASP A 61 -16.98 -0.10 -12.50
C ASP A 61 -16.85 -0.71 -11.09
N LYS A 62 -15.74 -0.45 -10.40
CA LYS A 62 -15.41 -0.99 -9.07
C LYS A 62 -15.45 0.08 -7.97
N PHE A 63 -15.96 1.26 -8.30
CA PHE A 63 -15.89 2.42 -7.43
C PHE A 63 -16.97 2.35 -6.33
N ILE A 64 -16.57 2.64 -5.10
CA ILE A 64 -17.43 2.68 -3.92
C ILE A 64 -17.33 4.08 -3.31
N VAL A 65 -18.48 4.75 -3.22
CA VAL A 65 -18.58 6.02 -2.53
C VAL A 65 -18.84 5.76 -1.05
N HIS A 66 -18.00 6.29 -0.17
CA HIS A 66 -18.21 6.25 1.28
C HIS A 66 -18.34 7.67 1.84
N TYR A 67 -18.85 7.77 3.08
CA TYR A 67 -19.01 9.03 3.81
C TYR A 67 -18.44 8.98 5.23
N ASP A 68 -17.74 7.89 5.57
CA ASP A 68 -17.04 7.71 6.83
C ASP A 68 -15.55 7.45 6.55
N TYR A 69 -14.69 8.33 7.04
CA TYR A 69 -13.25 8.18 6.88
C TYR A 69 -12.67 7.08 7.78
N GLU A 70 -13.21 6.87 8.98
CA GLU A 70 -12.69 5.89 9.92
C GLU A 70 -12.94 4.46 9.41
N GLU A 71 -14.12 4.20 8.87
CA GLU A 71 -14.43 2.93 8.20
C GLU A 71 -13.51 2.70 6.98
N SER A 72 -13.29 3.74 6.18
CA SER A 72 -12.42 3.66 4.99
C SER A 72 -10.96 3.39 5.37
N PHE A 73 -10.45 4.03 6.42
CA PHE A 73 -9.11 3.76 6.92
C PHE A 73 -8.96 2.37 7.53
N ALA A 74 -9.99 1.85 8.21
CA ALA A 74 -10.00 0.46 8.68
C ALA A 74 -9.94 -0.52 7.49
N ASN A 75 -10.78 -0.31 6.49
CA ASN A 75 -10.79 -1.13 5.27
C ASN A 75 -9.48 -1.05 4.48
N LEU A 76 -8.83 0.13 4.45
CA LEU A 76 -7.51 0.31 3.84
C LEU A 76 -6.44 -0.46 4.62
N SER A 77 -6.48 -0.40 5.97
CA SER A 77 -5.57 -1.15 6.85
C SER A 77 -5.68 -2.66 6.64
N ASP A 78 -6.89 -3.15 6.45
CA ASP A 78 -7.21 -4.55 6.20
C ASP A 78 -6.95 -4.99 4.75
N ARG A 79 -6.49 -4.06 3.88
CA ARG A 79 -6.22 -4.30 2.44
C ARG A 79 -7.45 -4.71 1.64
N ASN A 80 -8.62 -4.29 2.08
CA ASN A 80 -9.89 -4.59 1.41
C ASN A 80 -10.21 -3.60 0.29
N VAL A 81 -9.63 -2.40 0.32
CA VAL A 81 -9.94 -1.32 -0.64
C VAL A 81 -8.66 -0.58 -1.08
N ILE A 82 -8.74 0.08 -2.24
CA ILE A 82 -7.78 1.11 -2.66
C ILE A 82 -8.44 2.46 -2.42
N MET A 83 -7.81 3.32 -1.61
CA MET A 83 -8.37 4.65 -1.32
C MET A 83 -7.98 5.65 -2.41
N CYS A 84 -8.97 6.39 -2.93
CA CYS A 84 -8.80 7.41 -3.95
C CYS A 84 -9.18 8.78 -3.38
N GLU A 85 -8.19 9.62 -3.13
CA GLU A 85 -8.36 10.97 -2.59
C GLU A 85 -7.29 11.91 -3.15
N SER A 86 -7.38 13.19 -2.78
CA SER A 86 -6.31 14.16 -3.10
C SER A 86 -4.96 13.71 -2.56
N LYS A 87 -3.90 13.91 -3.36
CA LYS A 87 -2.52 13.57 -2.95
C LYS A 87 -2.14 14.20 -1.61
N GLY A 88 -2.46 15.48 -1.40
CA GLY A 88 -2.16 16.17 -0.14
C GLY A 88 -2.86 15.54 1.07
N PHE A 89 -4.11 15.13 0.92
CA PHE A 89 -4.85 14.43 1.98
C PHE A 89 -4.27 13.05 2.26
N LEU A 90 -3.91 12.30 1.22
CA LEU A 90 -3.28 10.99 1.36
C LEU A 90 -1.92 11.11 2.04
N ASP A 91 -1.05 12.01 1.58
CA ASP A 91 0.28 12.25 2.19
C ASP A 91 0.16 12.60 3.68
N TYR A 92 -0.79 13.46 4.05
CA TYR A 92 -1.08 13.78 5.44
C TYR A 92 -1.56 12.55 6.22
N SER A 93 -2.57 11.85 5.70
CA SER A 93 -3.20 10.70 6.38
C SER A 93 -2.22 9.55 6.58
N ILE A 94 -1.36 9.29 5.60
CA ILE A 94 -0.29 8.29 5.65
C ILE A 94 0.68 8.59 6.80
N ARG A 95 1.12 9.84 6.93
CA ARG A 95 2.03 10.26 8.00
C ARG A 95 1.39 10.21 9.37
N GLU A 96 0.14 10.63 9.49
CA GLU A 96 -0.57 10.72 10.77
C GLU A 96 -0.99 9.35 11.30
N ARG A 97 -1.53 8.48 10.43
CA ARG A 97 -2.21 7.24 10.86
C ARG A 97 -1.45 5.96 10.54
N PHE A 98 -0.65 5.97 9.47
CA PHE A 98 -0.07 4.74 8.92
C PHE A 98 1.46 4.68 9.02
N THR A 99 2.08 5.72 9.59
CA THR A 99 3.52 5.81 9.78
C THR A 99 3.86 5.70 11.25
N ASP A 100 4.82 4.82 11.58
CA ASP A 100 5.28 4.67 12.95
C ASP A 100 6.30 5.75 13.35
N ASN A 101 6.68 5.77 14.64
CA ASN A 101 7.69 6.72 15.16
C ASN A 101 9.08 6.57 14.52
N TYR A 102 9.33 5.49 13.78
CA TYR A 102 10.57 5.22 13.07
C TYR A 102 10.49 5.60 11.58
N GLY A 103 9.33 6.09 11.13
CA GLY A 103 9.10 6.51 9.76
C GLY A 103 8.72 5.36 8.81
N PHE A 104 8.40 4.16 9.32
CA PHE A 104 7.92 3.04 8.51
C PHE A 104 6.42 3.14 8.29
N THR A 105 6.01 2.95 7.03
CA THR A 105 4.63 3.09 6.59
C THR A 105 4.04 1.74 6.19
N THR A 106 2.79 1.46 6.58
CA THR A 106 2.09 0.20 6.28
C THR A 106 1.31 0.23 4.96
N VAL A 107 1.04 1.42 4.44
CA VAL A 107 0.34 1.69 3.18
C VAL A 107 1.28 2.28 2.14
N HIS A 108 0.92 2.11 0.87
CA HIS A 108 1.71 2.59 -0.27
C HIS A 108 0.88 3.58 -1.08
N LEU A 109 1.47 4.73 -1.40
CA LEU A 109 0.86 5.71 -2.30
C LEU A 109 1.24 5.38 -3.74
N VAL A 110 0.24 5.13 -4.57
CA VAL A 110 0.42 4.92 -6.02
C VAL A 110 1.08 6.15 -6.64
N GLU A 111 2.13 5.96 -7.43
CA GLU A 111 2.93 7.05 -7.99
C GLU A 111 2.15 7.84 -9.06
N GLU A 112 1.41 7.13 -9.91
CA GLU A 112 0.59 7.72 -10.96
C GLU A 112 -0.75 8.24 -10.42
N CYS A 113 -1.07 9.52 -10.70
CA CYS A 113 -2.33 10.14 -10.30
C CYS A 113 -3.43 9.85 -11.32
N LEU A 114 -4.60 9.41 -10.85
CA LEU A 114 -5.79 9.15 -11.69
C LEU A 114 -6.31 10.40 -12.41
N ASN A 115 -6.17 11.57 -11.77
CA ASN A 115 -6.52 12.85 -12.34
C ASN A 115 -5.69 13.95 -11.69
N SER A 116 -5.27 14.93 -12.49
CA SER A 116 -4.59 16.13 -12.02
C SER A 116 -5.58 17.29 -11.94
N TYR A 117 -5.82 17.78 -10.73
CA TYR A 117 -6.67 18.93 -10.48
C TYR A 117 -5.99 19.89 -9.51
N SER A 118 -6.39 21.16 -9.58
CA SER A 118 -5.88 22.22 -8.71
C SER A 118 -6.93 22.59 -7.67
N VAL A 119 -6.48 22.87 -6.45
CA VAL A 119 -7.32 23.45 -5.41
C VAL A 119 -7.31 24.97 -5.57
N ALA A 120 -8.49 25.58 -5.59
CA ALA A 120 -8.65 27.01 -5.81
C ALA A 120 -9.57 27.64 -4.76
N PHE A 121 -9.33 28.92 -4.46
CA PHE A 121 -10.25 29.71 -3.65
C PHE A 121 -11.41 30.19 -4.50
N VAL A 122 -12.62 29.79 -4.12
CA VAL A 122 -13.85 30.21 -4.80
C VAL A 122 -14.38 31.48 -4.14
N THR A 123 -14.68 32.48 -4.96
CA THR A 123 -15.29 33.74 -4.53
C THR A 123 -16.69 33.87 -5.12
N ALA A 124 -17.53 34.74 -4.54
CA ALA A 124 -18.83 35.04 -5.10
C ALA A 124 -18.70 35.57 -6.54
N LYS A 125 -19.69 35.23 -7.39
CA LYS A 125 -19.73 35.68 -8.78
C LYS A 125 -19.63 37.21 -8.85
N ASN A 126 -18.71 37.71 -9.68
CA ASN A 126 -18.42 39.14 -9.85
C ASN A 126 -17.91 39.85 -8.58
N SER A 127 -17.26 39.12 -7.66
CA SER A 127 -16.61 39.72 -6.50
C SER A 127 -15.47 40.64 -6.94
N ILE A 128 -15.42 41.86 -6.38
CA ILE A 128 -14.31 42.80 -6.58
C ILE A 128 -12.99 42.31 -5.94
N TYR A 129 -13.06 41.26 -5.13
CA TYR A 129 -11.91 40.71 -4.42
C TYR A 129 -11.22 39.59 -5.18
N THR A 130 -11.84 39.04 -6.24
CA THR A 130 -11.29 37.89 -6.99
C THR A 130 -9.88 38.18 -7.48
N ASP A 131 -9.70 39.30 -8.18
CA ASP A 131 -8.40 39.67 -8.76
C ASP A 131 -7.39 39.99 -7.66
N ARG A 132 -7.80 40.74 -6.63
CA ARG A 132 -6.92 41.12 -5.51
C ARG A 132 -6.43 39.91 -4.72
N ILE A 133 -7.29 38.93 -4.47
CA ILE A 133 -6.93 37.69 -3.79
C ILE A 133 -6.06 36.83 -4.70
N GLY A 134 -6.42 36.70 -5.98
CA GLY A 134 -5.64 35.98 -6.99
C GLY A 134 -4.20 36.48 -7.09
N ASP A 135 -4.00 37.79 -7.22
CA ASP A 135 -2.68 38.42 -7.27
C ASP A 135 -1.83 38.10 -6.03
N LYS A 136 -2.46 38.09 -4.85
CA LYS A 136 -1.78 37.75 -3.60
C LYS A 136 -1.45 36.28 -3.50
N ILE A 137 -2.32 35.38 -3.93
CA ILE A 137 -2.02 33.95 -4.00
C ILE A 137 -0.85 33.70 -4.94
N ILE A 138 -0.83 34.35 -6.12
CA ILE A 138 0.29 34.26 -7.07
C ILE A 138 1.60 34.73 -6.43
N GLN A 139 1.58 35.87 -5.72
CA GLN A 139 2.76 36.38 -5.00
C GLN A 139 3.24 35.40 -3.91
N LEU A 140 2.31 34.84 -3.13
CA LEU A 140 2.63 33.85 -2.10
C LEU A 140 3.22 32.56 -2.69
N ASN A 141 2.64 32.08 -3.80
CA ASN A 141 3.12 30.90 -4.50
C ASN A 141 4.50 31.13 -5.13
N ALA A 142 4.69 32.24 -5.84
CA ALA A 142 5.97 32.61 -6.45
C ALA A 142 7.08 32.84 -5.40
N GLY A 143 6.70 33.28 -4.20
CA GLY A 143 7.60 33.40 -3.05
C GLY A 143 7.88 32.09 -2.31
N GLY A 144 7.28 30.96 -2.72
CA GLY A 144 7.44 29.65 -2.08
C GLY A 144 6.78 29.53 -0.70
N LEU A 145 5.97 30.50 -0.29
CA LEU A 145 5.33 30.50 1.03
C LEU A 145 4.33 29.36 1.20
N ILE A 146 3.57 29.06 0.14
CA ILE A 146 2.57 27.98 0.15
C ILE A 146 3.26 26.63 0.33
N GLU A 147 4.28 26.34 -0.47
CA GLU A 147 5.05 25.09 -0.39
C GLU A 147 5.71 24.93 0.98
N LYS A 148 6.32 26.01 1.49
CA LYS A 148 6.90 26.03 2.84
C LYS A 148 5.86 25.68 3.91
N TRP A 149 4.68 26.30 3.89
CA TRP A 149 3.65 26.01 4.91
C TRP A 149 3.15 24.58 4.86
N ILE A 150 3.00 24.01 3.65
CA ILE A 150 2.65 22.60 3.48
C ILE A 150 3.76 21.71 4.07
N GLU A 151 5.03 22.02 3.78
CA GLU A 151 6.16 21.26 4.30
C GLU A 151 6.28 21.38 5.83
N ASP A 152 6.13 22.58 6.38
CA ASP A 152 6.15 22.85 7.82
C ASP A 152 5.07 22.03 8.54
N GLU A 153 3.83 22.04 8.03
CA GLU A 153 2.72 21.27 8.61
C GLU A 153 2.98 19.76 8.55
N LEU A 154 3.41 19.25 7.39
CA LEU A 154 3.71 17.83 7.22
C LEU A 154 4.90 17.36 8.06
N ASN A 155 5.81 18.27 8.43
CA ASN A 155 6.96 18.00 9.30
C ASN A 155 6.58 17.93 10.79
N LEU A 156 5.43 18.50 11.21
CA LEU A 156 4.97 18.44 12.60
C LEU A 156 4.42 17.06 13.00
N ILE A 157 3.99 16.26 12.02
CA ILE A 157 3.26 15.01 12.26
C ILE A 157 4.23 13.83 12.36
N ALA A 158 4.84 13.44 11.24
CA ALA A 158 5.80 12.35 11.16
C ALA A 158 6.71 12.55 9.96
N ARG A 159 8.01 12.27 10.14
CA ARG A 159 8.96 12.20 9.05
C ARG A 159 8.96 10.80 8.47
N LEU A 160 8.56 10.70 7.21
CA LEU A 160 8.71 9.46 6.45
C LEU A 160 10.19 9.08 6.41
N SER A 161 10.50 7.82 6.69
CA SER A 161 11.85 7.30 6.52
C SER A 161 12.20 7.38 5.04
N LYS A 162 13.25 8.15 4.70
CA LYS A 162 13.83 8.18 3.34
C LYS A 162 14.50 6.86 2.96
N THR A 163 14.56 5.89 3.88
CA THR A 163 15.05 4.56 3.60
C THR A 163 13.96 3.81 2.81
N GLU A 164 13.96 4.02 1.50
CA GLU A 164 13.40 3.06 0.55
C GLU A 164 13.79 1.66 1.03
N THR A 165 12.79 0.85 1.35
CA THR A 165 12.86 -0.62 1.21
C THR A 165 14.20 -1.26 1.62
N THR A 166 14.78 -0.89 2.77
CA THR A 166 15.67 -1.85 3.44
C THR A 166 14.73 -2.91 3.94
N ALA A 167 14.54 -3.95 3.11
CA ALA A 167 13.79 -5.16 3.35
C ALA A 167 13.66 -5.35 4.84
N ALA A 168 12.45 -5.07 5.37
CA ALA A 168 12.19 -5.16 6.79
C ALA A 168 12.78 -6.49 7.24
N HIS A 169 13.89 -6.43 7.99
CA HIS A 169 14.54 -7.60 8.54
C HIS A 169 13.58 -8.16 9.58
N ASN A 170 12.56 -8.85 9.11
CA ASN A 170 11.55 -9.45 9.93
C ASN A 170 12.23 -10.55 10.72
N LYS A 171 12.12 -10.47 12.05
CA LYS A 171 12.53 -11.56 12.94
C LYS A 171 11.88 -12.85 12.42
N LEU A 172 12.70 -13.84 12.06
CA LEU A 172 12.20 -15.14 11.59
C LEU A 172 11.16 -15.66 12.58
N LYS A 173 9.91 -15.77 12.12
CA LYS A 173 8.83 -16.40 12.90
C LYS A 173 8.89 -17.91 12.69
N ILE A 174 8.48 -18.67 13.70
CA ILE A 174 8.51 -20.13 13.66
C ILE A 174 7.62 -20.71 12.55
N ASN A 175 6.61 -19.96 12.11
CA ASN A 175 5.73 -20.31 10.99
C ASN A 175 6.52 -20.53 9.69
N ASN A 176 7.63 -19.82 9.48
CA ASN A 176 8.46 -20.01 8.27
C ASN A 176 9.26 -21.33 8.29
N LEU A 177 9.30 -22.03 9.43
CA LEU A 177 10.06 -23.28 9.65
C LEU A 177 9.15 -24.51 9.77
N GLU A 178 7.84 -24.38 9.55
CA GLU A 178 6.88 -25.48 9.73
C GLU A 178 7.05 -26.62 8.71
N GLY A 179 7.41 -26.30 7.46
CA GLY A 179 7.60 -27.29 6.38
C GLY A 179 8.59 -28.41 6.72
N PRO A 180 9.81 -28.09 7.20
CA PRO A 180 10.76 -29.09 7.70
C PRO A 180 10.21 -30.00 8.81
N PHE A 181 9.41 -29.47 9.73
CA PHE A 181 8.79 -30.28 10.80
C PHE A 181 7.75 -31.26 10.25
N TYR A 182 6.95 -30.85 9.27
CA TYR A 182 6.00 -31.74 8.60
C TYR A 182 6.69 -32.86 7.83
N LEU A 183 7.77 -32.55 7.10
CA LEU A 183 8.58 -33.55 6.41
C LEU A 183 9.19 -34.58 7.37
N TRP A 184 9.68 -34.11 8.52
CA TRP A 184 10.24 -35.00 9.55
C TRP A 184 9.18 -35.93 10.16
N LEU A 185 7.99 -35.41 10.48
CA LEU A 185 6.86 -36.21 10.96
C LEU A 185 6.41 -37.25 9.93
N LEU A 186 6.34 -36.87 8.65
CA LEU A 186 6.03 -37.80 7.56
C LEU A 186 7.08 -38.91 7.46
N GLY A 187 8.36 -38.56 7.56
CA GLY A 187 9.46 -39.53 7.55
C GLY A 187 9.33 -40.55 8.68
N ILE A 188 9.07 -40.10 9.90
CA ILE A 188 8.81 -40.98 11.05
C ILE A 188 7.58 -41.85 10.80
N GLY A 189 6.50 -41.30 10.24
CA GLY A 189 5.30 -42.06 9.90
C GLY A 189 5.59 -43.21 8.93
N ILE A 190 6.36 -42.95 7.87
CA ILE A 190 6.76 -43.97 6.89
C ILE A 190 7.67 -45.02 7.53
N SER A 191 8.61 -44.61 8.39
CA SER A 191 9.48 -45.54 9.12
C SER A 191 8.70 -46.46 10.08
N ILE A 192 7.68 -45.94 10.76
CA ILE A 192 6.81 -46.75 11.62
C ILE A 192 6.00 -47.73 10.78
N LEU A 193 5.42 -47.29 9.66
CA LEU A 193 4.64 -48.15 8.77
C LEU A 193 5.47 -49.30 8.18
N THR A 194 6.70 -49.00 7.73
CA THR A 194 7.63 -50.02 7.22
C THR A 194 8.04 -51.00 8.31
N PHE A 195 8.31 -50.53 9.53
CA PHE A 195 8.61 -51.40 10.68
C PHE A 195 7.44 -52.33 11.04
N VAL A 196 6.21 -51.81 11.07
CA VAL A 196 5.00 -52.62 11.33
C VAL A 196 4.81 -53.67 10.24
N TYR A 197 5.02 -53.29 8.97
CA TYR A 197 4.92 -54.21 7.84
C TYR A 197 5.94 -55.36 7.93
N GLU A 198 7.20 -55.05 8.25
CA GLU A 198 8.24 -56.07 8.45
C GLU A 198 7.90 -57.01 9.63
N MET A 199 7.34 -56.47 10.71
CA MET A 199 6.95 -57.27 11.87
C MET A 199 5.83 -58.26 11.55
N MET A 200 4.82 -57.84 10.77
CA MET A 200 3.72 -58.71 10.34
C MET A 200 4.18 -59.76 9.33
N GLY A 201 5.06 -59.40 8.39
CA GLY A 201 5.62 -60.32 7.39
C GLY A 201 6.56 -61.38 7.97
N LYS A 202 7.22 -61.10 9.11
CA LYS A 202 8.13 -62.03 9.79
C LYS A 202 7.43 -62.99 10.77
N SER A 203 6.14 -62.76 11.04
CA SER A 203 5.29 -63.58 11.92
C SER A 203 4.49 -64.65 11.16
N SER A 204 4.64 -64.76 9.84
CA SER A 204 4.11 -65.84 8.99
C SER A 204 5.23 -66.74 8.51
#